data_AF-A0AAV4ZAF6-F1
#
_entry.id   AF-A0AAV4ZAF6-F1
#
_cell.length_a   1.000
_cell.length_b   1.000
_cell.length_c   1.000
_cell.angle_alpha   90.00
_cell.angle_beta   90.00
_cell.angle_gamma   90.00
#
_symmetry.space_group_name_H-M   'P 1'
#
loop_
_entity.id
_entity.type
_entity.pdbx_description
1 polymer ?
#
loop_
_entity_poly.entity_id
_entity_poly.type
_entity_poly.pdbx_seq_one_letter_code
_entity_poly.pdbx_strand_id
1 'polypeptide(L)'
;MKLRILALTALALVGAPPVSRPSVAQEGPELETLRANCGGDYLRLCAGMKPGGPEVKACFKRNRPNLSEGCSRAIAAYERSRGGSSGEADD
;
A
#
# COMPACT_ATOMS: atom_id res chain seq x y z
N MET A 1 -33.09 -0.95 -62.13
CA MET A 1 -32.82 -2.17 -61.33
C MET A 1 -31.88 -1.81 -60.20
N LYS A 2 -32.42 -1.72 -58.98
CA LYS A 2 -31.68 -1.52 -57.74
C LYS A 2 -30.99 -2.83 -57.38
N LEU A 3 -29.67 -2.83 -57.18
CA LEU A 3 -29.03 -3.85 -56.36
C LEU A 3 -28.09 -3.15 -55.37
N ARG A 4 -28.68 -2.82 -54.21
CA ARG A 4 -28.02 -2.33 -53.02
C ARG A 4 -27.60 -3.54 -52.20
N ILE A 5 -26.31 -3.71 -51.91
CA ILE A 5 -25.86 -4.31 -50.63
C ILE A 5 -24.57 -3.58 -50.21
N LEU A 6 -24.76 -2.48 -49.48
CA LEU A 6 -23.77 -1.95 -48.54
C LEU A 6 -23.95 -2.74 -47.24
N ALA A 7 -22.95 -3.48 -46.80
CA ALA A 7 -22.84 -3.98 -45.42
C ALA A 7 -21.37 -4.34 -45.15
N LEU A 8 -20.60 -3.41 -44.57
CA LEU A 8 -20.29 -3.31 -43.14
C LEU A 8 -18.96 -3.98 -42.81
N THR A 9 -17.93 -3.14 -42.77
CA THR A 9 -16.67 -3.37 -42.06
C THR A 9 -16.97 -3.85 -40.63
N ALA A 10 -16.52 -5.06 -40.29
CA ALA A 10 -16.43 -5.50 -38.91
C ALA A 10 -14.96 -5.82 -38.62
N LEU A 11 -14.22 -4.78 -38.24
CA LEU A 11 -12.92 -4.91 -37.61
C LEU A 11 -13.16 -5.58 -36.24
N ALA A 12 -12.92 -6.88 -36.14
CA ALA A 12 -13.06 -7.62 -34.89
C ALA A 12 -11.89 -7.26 -33.96
N LEU A 13 -11.99 -6.10 -33.32
CA LEU A 13 -11.25 -5.74 -32.11
C LEU A 13 -11.87 -6.51 -30.95
N VAL A 14 -11.39 -7.72 -30.67
CA VAL A 14 -11.66 -8.40 -29.40
C VAL A 14 -10.81 -7.72 -28.34
N GLY A 15 -11.37 -6.69 -27.70
CA GLY A 15 -10.80 -6.05 -26.53
C GLY A 15 -10.86 -6.99 -25.33
N ALA A 16 -9.70 -7.35 -24.78
CA ALA A 16 -9.62 -7.95 -23.45
C ALA A 16 -10.06 -6.89 -22.41
N PRO A 17 -10.91 -7.22 -21.43
CA PRO A 17 -11.25 -6.27 -20.38
C PRO A 17 -9.99 -5.99 -19.54
N PRO A 18 -9.62 -4.71 -19.30
CA PRO A 18 -8.60 -4.42 -18.31
C PRO A 18 -9.13 -4.90 -16.96
N VAL A 19 -8.46 -5.91 -16.38
CA VAL A 19 -8.71 -6.32 -15.00
C VAL A 19 -8.10 -5.24 -14.11
N SER A 20 -8.82 -4.15 -13.93
CA SER A 20 -8.46 -3.10 -12.97
C SER A 20 -8.55 -3.71 -11.57
N ARG A 21 -7.40 -4.15 -11.06
CA ARG A 21 -7.26 -4.46 -9.64
C ARG A 21 -7.45 -3.14 -8.89
N PRO A 22 -8.36 -3.06 -7.91
CA PRO A 22 -8.49 -1.83 -7.15
C PRO A 22 -7.17 -1.59 -6.43
N SER A 23 -6.55 -0.44 -6.68
CA SER A 23 -5.51 0.15 -5.84
C SER A 23 -6.16 0.60 -4.54
N VAL A 24 -6.63 -0.37 -3.76
CA VAL A 24 -6.92 -0.12 -2.35
C VAL A 24 -5.58 0.25 -1.73
N ALA A 25 -5.52 1.41 -1.08
CA ALA A 25 -4.54 1.67 -0.05
C ALA A 25 -4.74 0.60 1.03
N GLN A 26 -4.19 -0.60 0.80
CA GLN A 26 -4.35 -1.70 1.72
C GLN A 26 -3.57 -1.31 2.96
N GLU A 27 -4.31 -0.96 4.00
CA GLU A 27 -3.92 -1.27 5.36
C GLU A 27 -3.81 -2.79 5.45
N GLY A 28 -2.73 -3.33 4.86
CA GLY A 28 -2.52 -4.75 4.64
C GLY A 28 -2.15 -5.48 5.92
N PRO A 29 -2.00 -6.82 5.84
CA PRO A 29 -1.54 -7.63 6.97
C PRO A 29 -0.21 -7.13 7.57
N GLU A 30 0.62 -6.43 6.80
CA GLU A 30 1.86 -5.81 7.27
C GLU A 30 1.62 -4.65 8.23
N LEU A 31 0.58 -3.84 8.02
CA LEU A 31 0.25 -2.74 8.91
C LEU A 31 -0.29 -3.27 10.24
N GLU A 32 -1.08 -4.34 10.19
CA GLU A 32 -1.57 -4.99 11.41
C GLU A 32 -0.43 -5.62 12.20
N THR A 33 0.49 -6.31 11.50
CA THR A 33 1.71 -6.84 12.13
C THR A 33 2.54 -5.73 12.77
N LEU A 34 2.67 -4.58 12.10
CA LEU A 34 3.34 -3.41 12.66
C LEU A 34 2.67 -2.93 13.96
N ARG A 35 1.35 -2.76 13.95
CA ARG A 35 0.58 -2.30 15.12
C ARG A 35 0.69 -3.28 16.28
N ALA A 36 0.53 -4.58 16.02
CA ALA A 36 0.62 -5.62 17.03
C ALA A 36 1.99 -5.65 17.74
N ASN A 37 3.08 -5.49 16.97
CA ASN A 37 4.43 -5.54 17.54
C ASN A 37 4.86 -4.22 18.20
N CYS A 38 4.32 -3.08 17.76
CA CYS A 38 4.74 -1.77 18.24
C CYS A 38 3.82 -1.11 19.27
N GLY A 39 2.67 -1.70 19.60
CA GLY A 39 1.71 -1.11 20.55
C GLY A 39 2.30 -0.81 21.94
N GLY A 40 3.04 -1.75 22.52
CA GLY A 40 3.69 -1.54 23.82
C GLY A 40 4.79 -0.47 23.79
N ASP A 41 5.60 -0.46 22.73
CA ASP A 41 6.64 0.56 22.54
C ASP A 41 6.05 1.94 22.29
N TYR A 42 4.93 2.02 21.56
CA TYR A 42 4.18 3.26 21.38
C TYR A 42 3.71 3.83 22.72
N LEU A 43 3.08 3.02 23.57
CA LEU A 43 2.60 3.48 24.87
C LEU A 43 3.74 3.92 25.79
N ARG A 44 4.90 3.26 25.73
CA ARG A 44 6.06 3.56 26.57
C ARG A 44 6.85 4.78 26.11
N LEU A 45 6.96 5.01 24.79
CA LEU A 45 7.92 5.98 24.22
C LEU A 45 7.25 7.15 23.51
N CYS A 46 6.02 6.98 23.02
CA CYS A 46 5.38 7.89 22.06
C CYS A 46 3.93 8.22 22.43
N ALA A 47 3.51 7.94 23.68
CA ALA A 47 2.16 8.26 24.15
C ALA A 47 1.83 9.75 23.98
N GLY A 48 0.55 10.04 23.72
CA GLY A 48 0.06 11.41 23.49
C GLY A 48 0.19 11.90 22.04
N MET A 49 0.80 11.13 21.14
CA MET A 49 0.80 11.41 19.69
C MET A 49 -0.42 10.78 19.02
N LYS A 50 -0.79 11.26 17.82
CA LYS A 50 -1.85 10.61 17.04
C LYS A 50 -1.33 9.28 16.47
N PRO A 51 -1.94 8.12 16.79
CA PRO A 51 -1.51 6.82 16.27
C PRO A 51 -1.42 6.81 14.75
N GLY A 52 -0.36 6.20 14.21
CA GLY A 52 -0.12 6.14 12.77
C GLY A 52 0.24 7.47 12.09
N GLY A 53 0.30 8.57 12.84
CA GLY A 53 0.70 9.89 12.33
C GLY A 53 2.20 10.02 12.07
N PRO A 54 2.62 11.08 11.34
CA PRO A 54 4.03 11.38 11.11
C PRO A 54 4.80 11.62 12.41
N GLU A 55 4.14 12.09 13.47
CA GLU A 55 4.73 12.33 14.79
C GLU A 55 5.19 11.02 15.42
N VAL A 56 4.38 9.96 15.32
CA VAL A 56 4.72 8.62 15.83
C VAL A 56 5.90 8.03 15.05
N LYS A 57 5.92 8.21 13.73
CA LYS A 57 7.06 7.78 12.90
C LYS A 57 8.36 8.48 13.33
N ALA A 58 8.31 9.79 13.55
CA ALA A 58 9.46 10.56 14.03
C ALA A 58 9.89 10.11 15.45
N CYS A 59 8.93 9.84 16.33
CA CYS A 59 9.19 9.34 17.66
C CYS A 59 9.89 7.97 17.66
N PHE A 60 9.41 7.02 16.87
CA PHE A 60 10.08 5.72 16.70
C PHE A 60 11.48 5.85 16.10
N LYS A 61 11.69 6.76 15.14
CA LYS A 61 13.03 7.03 14.59
C LYS A 61 14.01 7.50 15.66
N ARG A 62 13.61 8.44 16.50
CA ARG A 62 14.44 8.97 17.60
C ARG A 62 14.73 7.92 18.68
N ASN A 63 13.75 7.06 18.95
CA ASN A 63 13.86 6.04 19.99
C ASN A 63 14.29 4.66 19.46
N ARG A 64 14.84 4.56 18.24
CA ARG A 64 15.22 3.28 17.64
C ARG A 64 16.03 2.36 18.55
N PRO A 65 17.05 2.84 19.30
CA PRO A 65 17.81 2.00 20.23
C PRO A 65 17.00 1.46 21.41
N ASN A 66 15.87 2.09 21.73
CA ASN A 66 15.01 1.76 22.88
C ASN A 66 13.77 0.95 22.49
N LEU A 67 13.57 0.66 21.20
CA LEU A 67 12.47 -0.18 20.73
C LEU A 67 12.73 -1.63 21.11
N SER A 68 11.65 -2.39 21.32
CA SER A 68 11.75 -3.84 21.37
C SER A 68 12.30 -4.38 20.05
N GLU A 69 12.91 -5.57 20.11
CA GLU A 69 13.35 -6.26 18.90
C GLU A 69 12.17 -6.53 17.95
N GLY A 70 11.02 -6.93 18.51
CA GLY A 70 9.79 -7.18 17.76
C GLY A 70 9.33 -5.96 16.95
N CYS A 71 9.20 -4.80 17.60
CA CYS A 71 8.80 -3.57 16.90
C CYS A 71 9.86 -3.13 15.88
N SER A 72 11.15 -3.22 16.21
CA SER A 72 12.23 -2.86 15.29
C SER A 72 12.19 -3.67 13.99
N ARG A 73 11.97 -4.99 14.10
CA ARG A 73 11.81 -5.89 12.95
C ARG A 73 10.54 -5.59 12.16
N ALA A 74 9.42 -5.32 12.86
CA ALA A 74 8.15 -5.02 12.21
C ALA A 74 8.20 -3.71 11.41
N ILE A 75 8.86 -2.66 11.93
CA ILE A 75 9.10 -1.41 11.19
C ILE A 75 9.91 -1.69 9.91
N ALA A 76 11.01 -2.45 10.01
CA ALA A 76 11.84 -2.77 8.86
C ALA A 76 11.09 -3.62 7.80
N ALA A 77 10.22 -4.53 8.22
CA ALA A 77 9.36 -5.29 7.30
C ALA A 77 8.33 -4.39 6.60
N TYR A 78 7.68 -3.50 7.36
CA TYR A 78 6.70 -2.55 6.84
C TYR A 78 7.31 -1.55 5.86
N GLU A 79 8.52 -1.05 6.12
CA GLU A 79 9.23 -0.14 5.22
C GLU A 79 9.58 -0.84 3.89
N ARG A 80 9.98 -2.11 3.93
CA ARG A 80 10.25 -2.90 2.72
C ARG A 80 8.98 -3.17 1.89
N SER A 81 7.85 -3.47 2.53
CA SER A 81 6.59 -3.70 1.80
C SER A 81 6.07 -2.41 1.14
N ARG A 82 6.22 -1.26 1.81
CA ARG A 82 5.90 0.07 1.25
C ARG A 82 6.82 0.50 0.10
N GLY A 83 8.11 0.18 0.20
CA GLY A 83 9.09 0.48 -0.85
C GLY A 83 8.84 -0.27 -2.16
N GLY A 84 8.16 -1.43 -2.10
CA GLY A 84 7.73 -2.19 -3.27
C GLY A 84 6.43 -1.69 -3.93
N SER A 85 5.61 -0.90 -3.22
CA SER A 85 4.35 -0.32 -3.76
C SER A 85 4.52 1.10 -4.33
N SER A 86 5.71 1.68 -4.28
CA SER A 86 5.97 3.04 -4.78
C SER A 86 6.57 3.08 -6.19
N GLY A 87 6.51 1.95 -6.92
CA GLY A 87 7.09 1.78 -8.25
C GLY A 87 6.08 1.62 -9.39
N GLU A 88 4.88 2.20 -9.29
CA GLU A 88 3.88 2.18 -10.38
C GLU A 88 3.08 3.49 -10.38
N ALA A 89 3.70 4.55 -10.91
CA ALA A 89 3.05 5.78 -11.33
C ALA A 89 4.03 6.57 -12.22
N ASP A 90 4.15 6.19 -13.49
CA ASP A 90 4.49 7.07 -14.63
C ASP A 90 4.29 6.28 -15.95
N ASP A 91 3.07 6.31 -16.50
CA ASP A 91 2.77 6.29 -17.95
C ASP A 91 1.55 7.18 -18.21
#